data_AF-I8I5L3-F1
#
_entry.id   AF-I8I5L3-F1
#
_cell.length_a   1.000
_cell.length_b   1.000
_cell.length_c   1.000
_cell.angle_alpha   90.00
_cell.angle_beta   90.00
_cell.angle_gamma   90.00
#
_symmetry.space_group_name_H-M   'P 1'
#
loop_
_entity.id
_entity.type
_entity.pdbx_description
1 polymer ?
#
loop_
_entity_poly.entity_id
_entity_poly.type
_entity_poly.pdbx_seq_one_letter_code
_entity_poly.pdbx_strand_id
1 'polypeptide(L)'
;MRRMRSAPTTTSPRMRRLRWLTDSLGGAALGAMVYAIWAVCVNWHASPPLAIRAGLTHWVISTALTYCDAANMRYFFSLGRTRLEGMAFALCAGLTLTYSVLITAHLIVGTPHIALTLAVGVIPNIVYCVGYTLLLSRTTHKPNSRLEARATRKDTSPSEGT
;
A
#
# COMPACT_ATOMS: atom_id res chain seq x y z
N MET A 1 -25.60 6.78 36.59
CA MET A 1 -25.21 6.80 35.15
C MET A 1 -23.74 6.47 35.01
N ARG A 2 -23.40 5.27 34.53
CA ARG A 2 -22.03 4.73 34.45
C ARG A 2 -21.46 5.08 33.06
N ARG A 3 -20.52 6.03 32.96
CA ARG A 3 -19.77 6.29 31.73
C ARG A 3 -19.04 4.99 31.35
N MET A 4 -19.54 4.28 30.34
CA MET A 4 -18.75 3.25 29.67
C MET A 4 -17.56 3.95 29.01
N ARG A 5 -16.39 3.89 29.66
CA ARG A 5 -15.13 4.24 29.03
C ARG A 5 -14.95 3.27 27.86
N SER A 6 -15.11 3.76 26.63
CA SER A 6 -14.67 3.05 25.44
C SER A 6 -13.19 2.68 25.63
N ALA A 7 -12.88 1.39 25.53
CA ALA A 7 -11.52 0.91 25.66
C ALA A 7 -10.65 1.59 24.59
N PRO A 8 -9.54 2.25 24.97
CA PRO A 8 -8.60 2.73 23.98
C PRO A 8 -8.06 1.52 23.22
N THR A 9 -8.36 1.43 21.93
CA THR A 9 -7.74 0.45 21.04
C THR A 9 -6.28 0.85 20.87
N THR A 10 -5.45 0.47 21.84
CA THR A 10 -4.02 0.75 21.83
C THR A 10 -3.39 -0.01 20.67
N THR A 11 -3.21 0.67 19.54
CA THR A 11 -2.42 0.15 18.43
C THR A 11 -1.03 -0.22 18.95
N SER A 12 -0.62 -1.47 18.78
CA SER A 12 0.65 -1.93 19.34
C SER A 12 1.82 -1.06 18.82
N PRO A 13 2.81 -0.70 19.65
CA PRO A 13 3.94 0.12 19.23
C PRO A 13 4.69 -0.45 18.01
N ARG A 14 4.73 -1.79 17.90
CA ARG A 14 5.33 -2.52 16.77
C ARG A 14 4.62 -2.20 15.45
N MET A 15 3.30 -2.17 15.44
CA MET A 15 2.53 -1.89 14.22
C MET A 15 2.66 -0.44 13.75
N ARG A 16 2.81 0.51 14.68
CA ARG A 16 3.11 1.89 14.32
C ARG A 16 4.50 2.03 13.70
N ARG A 17 5.51 1.34 14.27
CA ARG A 17 6.86 1.30 13.67
C ARG A 17 6.84 0.67 12.28
N LEU A 18 6.12 -0.45 12.11
CA LEU A 18 5.98 -1.09 10.80
C LEU A 18 5.34 -0.14 9.79
N ARG A 19 4.25 0.54 10.16
CA ARG A 19 3.62 1.56 9.30
C ARG A 19 4.59 2.66 8.93
N TRP A 20 5.31 3.20 9.90
CA TRP A 20 6.30 4.26 9.65
C TRP A 20 7.40 3.79 8.68
N LEU A 21 7.88 2.55 8.84
CA LEU A 21 8.86 1.96 7.92
C LEU A 21 8.26 1.83 6.51
N THR A 22 7.07 1.25 6.35
CA THR A 22 6.44 1.07 5.04
C THR A 22 6.09 2.41 4.36
N ASP A 23 5.81 3.44 5.14
CA ASP A 23 5.52 4.80 4.64
C ASP A 23 6.78 5.59 4.28
N SER A 24 7.97 5.08 4.63
CA SER A 24 9.25 5.76 4.42
C SER A 24 9.90 5.35 3.11
N LEU A 25 10.62 6.30 2.48
CA LEU A 25 11.42 6.01 1.29
C LEU A 25 12.47 4.92 1.57
N GLY A 26 13.06 4.91 2.76
CA GLY A 26 14.03 3.88 3.17
C GLY A 26 13.41 2.49 3.26
N GLY A 27 12.20 2.36 3.80
CA GLY A 27 11.49 1.08 3.83
C GLY A 27 11.09 0.59 2.43
N ALA A 28 10.67 1.51 1.55
CA ALA A 28 10.43 1.19 0.14
C ALA A 28 11.71 0.71 -0.56
N ALA A 29 12.82 1.40 -0.36
CA ALA A 29 14.13 1.05 -0.92
C ALA A 29 14.65 -0.32 -0.42
N LEU A 30 14.45 -0.63 0.86
CA LEU A 30 14.79 -1.93 1.44
C LEU A 30 13.91 -3.05 0.86
N GLY A 31 12.61 -2.82 0.70
CA GLY A 31 11.71 -3.77 0.06
C GLY A 31 12.06 -4.04 -1.41
N ALA A 32 12.38 -2.97 -2.15
CA ALA A 32 12.78 -3.05 -3.55
C ALA A 32 14.12 -3.76 -3.77
N MET A 33 14.97 -3.86 -2.74
CA MET A 33 16.28 -4.50 -2.84
C MET A 33 16.18 -5.99 -3.20
N VAL A 34 15.13 -6.67 -2.75
CA VAL A 34 14.88 -8.08 -3.12
C VAL A 34 14.72 -8.24 -4.63
N TYR A 35 13.97 -7.32 -5.27
CA TYR A 35 13.80 -7.31 -6.73
C TYR A 35 15.08 -6.94 -7.47
N ALA A 36 15.86 -6.02 -6.93
CA ALA A 36 17.15 -5.64 -7.48
C ALA A 36 18.11 -6.86 -7.53
N ILE A 37 18.25 -7.56 -6.40
CA ILE A 37 19.09 -8.75 -6.27
C ILE A 37 18.60 -9.84 -7.23
N TRP A 38 17.30 -10.11 -7.26
CA TRP A 38 16.71 -11.06 -8.19
C TRP A 38 17.03 -10.72 -9.65
N ALA A 39 16.86 -9.45 -10.06
CA ALA A 39 17.15 -9.01 -11.42
C ALA A 39 18.63 -9.18 -11.77
N VAL A 40 19.56 -8.92 -10.85
CA VAL A 40 20.99 -9.18 -11.05
C VAL A 40 21.24 -10.68 -11.25
N CYS A 41 20.69 -11.53 -10.37
CA CYS A 41 20.88 -12.99 -10.43
C CYS A 41 20.38 -13.59 -11.75
N VAL A 42 19.18 -13.21 -12.18
CA VAL A 42 18.58 -13.75 -13.42
C VAL A 42 19.32 -13.26 -14.67
N ASN A 43 19.85 -12.03 -14.66
CA ASN A 43 20.58 -11.47 -15.80
C ASN A 43 22.09 -11.76 -15.77
N TRP A 44 22.58 -12.50 -14.77
CA TRP A 44 24.01 -12.75 -14.57
C TRP A 44 24.68 -13.40 -15.79
N HIS A 45 23.94 -14.26 -16.49
CA HIS A 45 24.43 -14.97 -17.68
C HIS A 45 24.63 -14.08 -18.92
N ALA A 46 24.03 -12.89 -18.97
CA ALA A 46 24.10 -12.04 -20.17
C ALA A 46 25.37 -11.17 -20.20
N SER A 47 25.68 -10.48 -19.10
CA SER A 47 26.99 -9.88 -18.79
C SER A 47 26.92 -9.12 -17.46
N PRO A 48 28.03 -9.01 -16.68
CA PRO A 48 28.00 -8.31 -15.39
C PRO A 48 27.53 -6.84 -15.45
N PRO A 49 27.97 -6.00 -16.42
CA PRO A 49 27.48 -4.63 -16.53
C PRO A 49 25.98 -4.55 -16.83
N LEU A 50 25.46 -5.45 -17.67
CA LEU A 50 24.04 -5.51 -17.99
C LEU A 50 23.21 -5.97 -16.78
N ALA A 51 23.69 -6.97 -16.05
CA ALA A 51 23.03 -7.50 -14.85
C ALA A 51 22.93 -6.43 -13.76
N ILE A 52 24.00 -5.69 -13.49
CA ILE A 52 24.02 -4.58 -12.51
C ILE A 52 23.05 -3.48 -12.95
N ARG A 53 23.07 -3.09 -14.23
CA ARG A 53 22.14 -2.08 -14.76
C ARG A 53 20.69 -2.53 -14.62
N ALA A 54 20.37 -3.79 -14.94
CA ALA A 54 19.04 -4.34 -14.75
C ALA A 54 18.62 -4.31 -13.27
N GLY A 55 19.51 -4.71 -12.36
CA GLY A 55 19.31 -4.62 -10.92
C GLY A 55 18.99 -3.21 -10.43
N LEU A 56 19.81 -2.23 -10.82
CA LEU A 56 19.62 -0.82 -10.46
C LEU A 56 18.33 -0.24 -11.02
N THR A 57 18.00 -0.53 -12.28
CA THR A 57 16.75 -0.09 -12.90
C THR A 57 15.55 -0.66 -12.15
N HIS A 58 15.56 -1.96 -11.84
CA HIS A 58 14.51 -2.59 -11.05
C HIS A 58 14.42 -1.98 -9.65
N TRP A 59 15.56 -1.72 -8.99
CA TRP A 59 15.60 -1.11 -7.67
C TRP A 59 14.94 0.28 -7.65
N VAL A 60 15.34 1.17 -8.58
CA VAL A 60 14.83 2.55 -8.64
C VAL A 60 13.33 2.55 -8.94
N ILE A 61 12.90 1.79 -9.95
CA ILE A 61 11.49 1.74 -10.35
C ILE A 61 10.64 1.15 -9.23
N SER A 62 11.05 0.02 -8.64
CA SER A 62 10.30 -0.60 -7.54
C SER A 62 10.25 0.30 -6.31
N THR A 63 11.34 0.99 -5.96
CA THR A 63 11.36 1.93 -4.82
C THR A 63 10.37 3.07 -5.03
N ALA A 64 10.42 3.72 -6.20
CA ALA A 64 9.53 4.82 -6.54
C ALA A 64 8.07 4.36 -6.56
N LEU A 65 7.80 3.21 -7.19
CA LEU A 65 6.45 2.66 -7.29
C LEU A 65 5.88 2.31 -5.91
N THR A 66 6.63 1.60 -5.08
CA THR A 66 6.19 1.24 -3.72
C THR A 66 5.94 2.48 -2.86
N TYR A 67 6.82 3.48 -2.90
CA TYR A 67 6.66 4.70 -2.11
C TYR A 67 5.42 5.51 -2.54
N CYS A 68 5.27 5.73 -3.85
CA CYS A 68 4.12 6.43 -4.41
C CYS A 68 2.82 5.66 -4.16
N ASP A 69 2.86 4.33 -4.28
CA ASP A 69 1.68 3.50 -4.08
C ASP A 69 1.24 3.46 -2.62
N ALA A 70 2.17 3.39 -1.66
CA ALA A 70 1.84 3.55 -0.25
C ALA A 70 1.16 4.90 0.05
N ALA A 71 1.63 5.99 -0.57
CA ALA A 71 0.98 7.30 -0.47
C ALA A 71 -0.42 7.31 -1.10
N ASN A 72 -0.57 6.73 -2.29
CA ASN A 72 -1.83 6.57 -3.01
C ASN A 72 -2.86 5.77 -2.19
N MET A 73 -2.49 4.58 -1.71
CA MET A 73 -3.33 3.73 -0.89
C MET A 73 -3.75 4.43 0.42
N ARG A 74 -2.86 5.20 1.06
CA ARG A 74 -3.20 6.02 2.24
C ARG A 74 -4.25 7.07 1.93
N TYR A 75 -4.05 7.80 0.83
CA TYR A 75 -4.98 8.82 0.38
C TYR A 75 -6.37 8.23 0.15
N PHE A 76 -6.47 7.17 -0.64
CA PHE A 76 -7.75 6.51 -0.92
C PHE A 76 -8.37 5.82 0.30
N PHE A 77 -7.56 5.25 1.19
CA PHE A 77 -8.05 4.75 2.48
C PHE A 77 -8.74 5.86 3.28
N SER A 78 -8.18 7.07 3.25
CA SER A 78 -8.70 8.21 4.00
C SER A 78 -10.08 8.67 3.50
N LEU A 79 -10.40 8.49 2.22
CA LEU A 79 -11.68 8.87 1.61
C LEU A 79 -12.87 7.99 2.06
N GLY A 80 -12.62 6.73 2.44
CA GLY A 80 -13.71 5.83 2.87
C GLY A 80 -14.35 6.28 4.19
N ARG A 81 -15.67 6.21 4.33
CA ARG A 81 -16.37 6.66 5.54
C ARG A 81 -16.32 5.60 6.64
N THR A 82 -16.27 4.33 6.25
CA THR A 82 -16.08 3.20 7.16
C THR A 82 -14.73 2.54 6.94
N ARG A 83 -14.33 1.68 7.87
CA ARG A 83 -13.11 0.87 7.76
C ARG A 83 -13.12 -0.02 6.52
N LEU A 84 -14.22 -0.73 6.25
CA LEU A 84 -14.33 -1.61 5.09
C LEU A 84 -14.29 -0.85 3.76
N GLU A 85 -14.97 0.29 3.69
CA GLU A 85 -14.95 1.16 2.51
C GLU A 85 -13.55 1.72 2.25
N GLY A 86 -12.86 2.17 3.31
CA GLY A 86 -11.47 2.60 3.20
C GLY A 86 -10.53 1.48 2.75
N MET A 87 -10.73 0.26 3.25
CA MET A 87 -9.94 -0.91 2.82
C MET A 87 -10.16 -1.23 1.34
N ALA A 88 -11.41 -1.21 0.87
CA ALA A 88 -11.72 -1.46 -0.54
C ALA A 88 -11.09 -0.40 -1.45
N PHE A 89 -11.22 0.89 -1.11
CA PHE A 89 -10.62 1.97 -1.89
C PHE A 89 -9.09 1.90 -1.91
N ALA A 90 -8.45 1.60 -0.78
CA ALA A 90 -7.00 1.45 -0.72
C ALA A 90 -6.52 0.30 -1.60
N LEU A 91 -7.18 -0.86 -1.52
CA LEU A 91 -6.83 -2.04 -2.32
C LEU A 91 -7.00 -1.78 -3.81
N CYS A 92 -8.13 -1.21 -4.22
CA CYS A 92 -8.40 -0.87 -5.62
C CYS A 92 -7.38 0.17 -6.12
N ALA A 93 -7.14 1.24 -5.37
CA ALA A 93 -6.19 2.27 -5.76
C ALA A 93 -4.77 1.72 -5.93
N GLY A 94 -4.32 0.84 -5.03
CA GLY A 94 -3.00 0.22 -5.09
C GLY A 94 -2.80 -0.65 -6.32
N LEU A 95 -3.78 -1.53 -6.58
CA LEU A 95 -3.76 -2.39 -7.75
C LEU A 95 -3.85 -1.59 -9.05
N THR A 96 -4.74 -0.60 -9.12
CA THR A 96 -4.90 0.24 -10.32
C THR A 96 -3.62 1.00 -10.62
N LEU A 97 -3.03 1.72 -9.65
CA LEU A 97 -1.81 2.48 -9.89
C LEU A 97 -0.66 1.56 -10.35
N THR A 98 -0.44 0.46 -9.63
CA THR A 98 0.63 -0.48 -9.94
C THR A 98 0.47 -1.06 -11.35
N TYR A 99 -0.71 -1.58 -11.69
CA TYR A 99 -0.90 -2.17 -13.02
C TYR A 99 -0.92 -1.11 -14.14
N SER A 100 -1.43 0.09 -13.91
CA SER A 100 -1.34 1.17 -14.90
C SER A 100 0.12 1.49 -15.21
N VAL A 101 0.97 1.67 -14.20
CA VAL A 101 2.39 1.96 -14.40
C VAL A 101 3.10 0.80 -15.11
N LEU A 102 2.87 -0.43 -14.66
CA LEU A 102 3.52 -1.60 -15.27
C LEU A 102 3.08 -1.80 -16.72
N ILE A 103 1.78 -1.71 -17.03
CA ILE A 103 1.26 -1.83 -18.40
C ILE A 103 1.85 -0.72 -19.27
N THR A 104 1.85 0.53 -18.82
CA THR A 104 2.44 1.65 -19.57
C THR A 104 3.93 1.43 -19.83
N ALA A 105 4.70 0.96 -18.84
CA ALA A 105 6.11 0.65 -19.03
C ALA A 105 6.32 -0.44 -20.10
N HIS A 106 5.53 -1.51 -20.07
CA HIS A 106 5.60 -2.60 -21.04
C HIS A 106 5.18 -2.15 -22.45
N LEU A 107 4.19 -1.26 -22.57
CA LEU A 107 3.80 -0.65 -23.84
C LEU A 107 4.91 0.23 -24.43
N ILE A 108 5.59 1.04 -23.60
CA ILE A 108 6.71 1.88 -24.03
C ILE A 108 7.91 1.04 -24.49
N VAL A 109 8.21 -0.05 -23.78
CA VAL A 109 9.30 -0.98 -24.13
C VAL A 109 8.93 -1.83 -25.36
N GLY A 110 7.65 -1.94 -25.70
CA GLY A 110 7.17 -2.74 -26.83
C GLY A 110 7.22 -4.24 -26.57
N THR A 111 7.06 -4.68 -25.31
CA THR A 111 7.12 -6.11 -24.97
C THR A 111 5.90 -6.86 -25.55
N PRO A 112 6.10 -7.95 -26.33
CA PRO A 112 5.02 -8.61 -27.07
C PRO A 112 4.04 -9.40 -26.18
N HIS A 113 4.47 -9.85 -24.99
CA HIS A 113 3.66 -10.66 -24.08
C HIS A 113 3.52 -10.01 -22.69
N ILE A 114 2.72 -8.94 -22.62
CA ILE A 114 2.49 -8.16 -21.39
C ILE A 114 1.83 -9.01 -20.30
N ALA A 115 0.84 -9.83 -20.64
CA ALA A 115 0.13 -10.64 -19.64
C ALA A 115 1.05 -11.65 -18.92
N LEU A 116 1.95 -12.29 -19.66
CA LEU A 116 2.86 -13.31 -19.13
C LEU A 116 3.98 -12.69 -18.28
N THR A 117 4.44 -11.50 -18.65
CA THR A 117 5.42 -10.73 -17.87
C THR A 117 4.82 -10.18 -16.59
N LEU A 118 3.57 -9.71 -16.63
CA LEU A 118 2.84 -9.28 -15.43
C LEU A 118 2.52 -10.42 -14.48
N ALA A 119 2.20 -11.62 -14.99
CA ALA A 119 1.80 -12.78 -14.19
C ALA A 119 2.76 -13.09 -13.03
N VAL A 120 4.07 -12.97 -13.27
CA VAL A 120 5.11 -13.21 -12.25
C VAL A 120 5.03 -12.18 -11.11
N GLY A 121 4.63 -10.94 -11.41
CA GLY A 121 4.48 -9.85 -10.44
C GLY A 121 3.15 -9.82 -9.70
N VAL A 122 2.15 -10.59 -10.12
CA VAL A 122 0.77 -10.51 -9.57
C VAL A 122 0.75 -10.88 -8.09
N ILE A 123 1.30 -12.04 -7.74
CA ILE A 123 1.29 -12.56 -6.36
C ILE A 123 1.91 -11.57 -5.38
N PRO A 124 3.18 -11.12 -5.56
CA PRO A 124 3.78 -10.21 -4.61
C PRO A 124 3.06 -8.85 -4.54
N ASN A 125 2.50 -8.37 -5.64
CA ASN A 125 1.71 -7.14 -5.64
C ASN A 125 0.42 -7.28 -4.80
N ILE A 126 -0.31 -8.39 -4.97
CA ILE A 126 -1.52 -8.66 -4.16
C ILE A 126 -1.15 -8.77 -2.69
N VAL A 127 -0.08 -9.49 -2.35
CA VAL A 127 0.40 -9.63 -0.96
C VAL A 127 0.74 -8.27 -0.36
N TYR A 128 1.45 -7.42 -1.12
CA TYR A 128 1.77 -6.06 -0.70
C TYR A 128 0.50 -5.23 -0.47
N CYS A 129 -0.40 -5.13 -1.46
CA CYS A 129 -1.60 -4.30 -1.39
C CYS A 129 -2.53 -4.75 -0.25
N VAL A 130 -2.75 -6.06 -0.09
CA VAL A 130 -3.56 -6.62 1.00
C VAL A 130 -2.88 -6.38 2.34
N GLY A 131 -1.59 -6.68 2.46
CA GLY A 131 -0.82 -6.50 3.70
C GLY A 131 -0.83 -5.05 4.18
N TYR A 132 -0.60 -4.10 3.27
CA TYR A 132 -0.60 -2.68 3.58
C TYR A 132 -2.00 -2.16 3.92
N THR A 133 -3.03 -2.62 3.20
CA THR A 133 -4.44 -2.31 3.51
C THR A 133 -4.81 -2.80 4.92
N LEU A 134 -4.41 -4.01 5.29
CA LEU A 134 -4.63 -4.56 6.63
C LEU A 134 -3.88 -3.73 7.69
N LEU A 135 -2.64 -3.33 7.40
CA LEU A 135 -1.85 -2.46 8.27
C LEU A 135 -2.54 -1.10 8.48
N LEU A 136 -3.03 -0.45 7.42
CA LEU A 136 -3.81 0.79 7.50
C LEU A 136 -5.07 0.62 8.33
N SER A 137 -5.81 -0.48 8.11
CA SER A 137 -7.04 -0.78 8.84
C SER A 137 -6.82 -0.94 10.35
N ARG A 138 -5.65 -1.45 10.75
CA ARG A 138 -5.32 -1.71 12.16
C ARG A 138 -4.64 -0.52 12.83
N THR A 139 -4.08 0.41 12.07
CA THR A 139 -3.34 1.56 12.59
C THR A 139 -4.06 2.90 12.41
N THR A 140 -5.20 2.91 11.73
CA THR A 140 -6.05 4.09 11.54
C THR A 140 -7.41 3.84 12.16
N HIS A 141 -7.86 4.75 13.02
CA HIS A 141 -9.15 4.64 13.66
C HIS A 141 -10.28 5.04 12.69
N LYS A 142 -11.10 4.07 12.29
CA LYS A 142 -12.33 4.30 11.50
C LYS A 142 -13.47 3.44 12.05
N PRO A 143 -14.72 3.93 12.01
CA PRO A 143 -15.87 3.14 12.43
C PRO A 143 -16.02 1.90 11.54
N ASN A 144 -16.44 0.77 12.13
CA ASN A 144 -16.59 -0.49 11.39
C ASN A 144 -17.84 -0.45 10.50
N SER A 145 -18.91 0.22 10.95
CA SER A 145 -20.16 0.33 10.21
C SER A 145 -20.61 1.78 9.97
N ARG A 146 -21.50 2.00 8.99
CA ARG A 146 -22.11 3.30 8.71
C ARG A 146 -23.03 3.77 9.85
N LEU A 147 -23.63 2.85 10.59
CA LEU A 147 -24.48 3.16 11.74
C LEU A 147 -23.63 3.71 12.90
N GLU A 148 -22.50 3.07 13.20
CA GLU A 148 -21.52 3.58 14.17
C GLU A 148 -20.97 4.95 13.76
N ALA A 149 -20.72 5.15 12.46
CA ALA A 149 -20.30 6.44 11.92
C ALA A 149 -21.36 7.55 12.12
N ARG A 150 -22.65 7.21 12.02
CA ARG A 150 -23.75 8.16 12.29
C ARG A 150 -23.91 8.45 13.78
N ALA A 151 -23.80 7.43 14.64
CA ALA A 151 -23.89 7.58 16.09
C ALA A 151 -22.79 8.51 16.63
N THR A 152 -21.53 8.28 16.24
CA THR A 152 -20.38 9.12 16.63
C THR A 152 -20.51 10.57 16.16
N ARG A 153 -21.16 10.82 15.02
CA ARG A 153 -21.45 12.18 14.52
C ARG A 153 -22.54 12.87 15.35
N LYS A 154 -23.54 12.14 15.86
CA LYS A 154 -24.62 12.72 16.66
C LYS A 154 -24.14 13.16 18.05
N ASP A 155 -23.25 12.40 18.66
CA ASP A 155 -22.67 12.71 19.99
C ASP A 155 -21.72 13.93 19.99
N THR A 156 -21.25 14.35 18.82
CA THR A 156 -20.33 15.49 18.66
C THR A 156 -21.03 16.77 18.21
N SER A 157 -22.33 16.72 17.91
CA SER A 157 -23.13 17.93 17.71
C SER A 157 -23.34 18.60 19.07
N PRO A 158 -22.99 19.88 19.26
CA PRO A 158 -23.43 20.62 20.44
C PRO A 158 -24.96 20.50 20.50
N SER A 159 -25.50 20.16 21.67
CA SER A 159 -26.91 20.38 21.91
C SER A 159 -27.11 21.89 21.77
N GLU A 160 -27.67 22.33 20.64
CA GLU A 160 -28.05 23.72 20.46
C GLU A 160 -28.98 24.06 21.63
N GLY A 161 -28.42 24.87 22.53
CA GLY A 161 -29.10 25.34 23.71
C GLY A 161 -30.30 26.14 23.27
N THR A 162 -31.45 25.68 23.74
CA THR A 162 -32.69 26.46 23.95
C THR A 162 -32.42 27.85 24.50
#